data_AF-A0A0G3GV53-F1
#
_entry.id   AF-A0A0G3GV53-F1
#
_cell.length_a   1.000
_cell.length_b   1.000
_cell.length_c   1.000
_cell.angle_alpha   90.00
_cell.angle_beta   90.00
_cell.angle_gamma   90.00
#
_symmetry.space_group_name_H-M   'P 1'
#
loop_
_entity.id
_entity.type
_entity.pdbx_description
1 polymer ?
#
loop_
_entity_poly.entity_id
_entity_poly.type
_entity_poly.pdbx_seq_one_letter_code
_entity_poly.pdbx_strand_id
1 'polypeptide(L)'
;MPANDLIQRVADEARPPAVLGRYPGLEIFLEVLLDDLVTSNAWLSLELKKPFLALWVNEPEFDDPDLDDPIEELSYNNVHAFAVMDPVVDLESLRNWKDS
;
A
#
# COMPACT_ATOMS: atom_id res chain seq x y z
N MET A 1 -0.90 13.07 -8.40
CA MET A 1 -1.80 12.23 -9.22
C MET A 1 -3.11 12.06 -8.45
N PRO A 2 -4.30 11.99 -9.07
CA PRO A 2 -5.51 11.63 -8.34
C PRO A 2 -5.37 10.25 -7.68
N ALA A 3 -5.88 10.08 -6.45
CA ALA A 3 -5.73 8.83 -5.70
C ALA A 3 -6.24 7.59 -6.45
N ASN A 4 -7.37 7.72 -7.15
CA ASN A 4 -7.94 6.61 -7.94
C ASN A 4 -7.04 6.20 -9.11
N ASP A 5 -6.37 7.15 -9.76
CA ASP A 5 -5.45 6.86 -10.87
C ASP A 5 -4.20 6.13 -10.36
N LEU A 6 -3.69 6.53 -9.18
CA LEU A 6 -2.58 5.87 -8.52
C LEU A 6 -2.91 4.39 -8.22
N ILE A 7 -4.04 4.15 -7.57
CA ILE A 7 -4.44 2.80 -7.14
C ILE A 7 -4.61 1.86 -8.33
N GLN A 8 -5.22 2.36 -9.41
CA GLN A 8 -5.37 1.59 -10.65
C GLN A 8 -4.00 1.28 -11.28
N ARG A 9 -3.10 2.26 -11.36
CA ARG A 9 -1.73 2.04 -11.87
C ARG A 9 -0.95 1.06 -11.01
N VAL A 10 -1.09 1.11 -9.69
CA VAL A 10 -0.44 0.15 -8.78
C VAL A 10 -0.88 -1.28 -9.10
N ALA A 11 -2.18 -1.51 -9.25
CA ALA A 11 -2.70 -2.84 -9.59
C ALA A 11 -2.21 -3.34 -10.96
N ASP A 12 -2.26 -2.47 -11.97
CA ASP A 12 -1.94 -2.82 -13.36
C ASP A 12 -0.44 -2.97 -13.62
N GLU A 13 0.40 -2.16 -12.98
CA GLU A 13 1.85 -2.11 -13.22
C GLU A 13 2.67 -3.00 -12.29
N ALA A 14 2.06 -3.52 -11.21
CA ALA A 14 2.68 -4.52 -10.34
C ALA A 14 3.06 -5.79 -11.13
N ARG A 15 4.11 -6.48 -10.67
CA ARG A 15 4.61 -7.71 -11.31
C ARG A 15 4.81 -8.81 -10.27
N PRO A 16 3.92 -9.83 -10.21
CA PRO A 16 2.73 -9.99 -11.06
C PRO A 16 1.67 -8.91 -10.82
N PRO A 17 0.77 -8.64 -11.80
CA PRO A 17 -0.33 -7.70 -11.61
C PRO A 17 -1.26 -8.15 -10.48
N ALA A 18 -1.76 -7.19 -9.71
CA ALA A 18 -2.73 -7.42 -8.64
C ALA A 18 -4.17 -7.16 -9.13
N VAL A 19 -5.17 -7.69 -8.42
CA VAL A 19 -6.57 -7.53 -8.81
C VAL A 19 -7.24 -6.48 -7.94
N LEU A 20 -7.41 -5.28 -8.49
CA LEU A 20 -8.19 -4.25 -7.81
C LEU A 20 -9.65 -4.68 -7.65
N GLY A 21 -10.18 -4.58 -6.43
CA GLY A 21 -11.59 -4.89 -6.17
C GLY A 21 -11.93 -6.38 -6.31
N ARG A 22 -10.99 -7.29 -6.02
CA ARG A 22 -11.22 -8.75 -5.96
C ARG A 22 -12.52 -9.11 -5.23
N TYR A 23 -12.87 -8.33 -4.22
CA TYR A 23 -14.13 -8.41 -3.49
C TYR A 23 -14.97 -7.13 -3.75
N PRO A 24 -15.86 -7.14 -4.75
CA PRO A 24 -16.60 -5.94 -5.13
C PRO A 24 -17.57 -5.50 -4.02
N GLY A 25 -17.63 -4.19 -3.76
CA GLY A 25 -18.53 -3.60 -2.76
C GLY A 25 -17.97 -3.58 -1.33
N LEU A 26 -16.71 -4.02 -1.13
CA LEU A 26 -16.02 -3.84 0.14
C LEU A 26 -15.28 -2.49 0.17
N GLU A 27 -15.35 -1.83 1.31
CA GLU A 27 -14.62 -0.57 1.56
C GLU A 27 -13.11 -0.81 1.81
N ILE A 28 -12.69 -2.09 1.98
CA ILE A 28 -11.31 -2.52 2.29
C ILE A 28 -10.45 -2.86 1.05
N PHE A 29 -10.76 -2.25 -0.10
CA PHE A 29 -10.12 -2.64 -1.36
C PHE A 29 -8.64 -2.25 -1.43
N LEU A 30 -8.20 -1.26 -0.66
CA LEU A 30 -6.80 -0.82 -0.58
C LEU A 30 -5.94 -1.83 0.20
N GLU A 31 -6.48 -2.29 1.32
CA GLU A 31 -5.88 -3.29 2.20
C GLU A 31 -5.74 -4.62 1.45
N VAL A 32 -6.78 -5.01 0.71
CA VAL A 32 -6.75 -6.21 -0.16
C VAL A 32 -5.72 -6.07 -1.28
N LEU A 33 -5.60 -4.88 -1.90
CA LEU A 33 -4.58 -4.63 -2.92
C LEU A 33 -3.17 -4.75 -2.34
N LEU A 34 -2.93 -4.14 -1.17
CA LEU A 34 -1.64 -4.22 -0.48
C LEU A 34 -1.29 -5.67 -0.09
N ASP A 35 -2.26 -6.42 0.43
CA ASP A 35 -2.09 -7.85 0.74
C ASP A 35 -1.73 -8.67 -0.49
N ASP A 36 -2.40 -8.43 -1.62
CA ASP A 36 -2.06 -9.08 -2.89
C ASP A 36 -0.62 -8.79 -3.34
N LEU A 37 -0.15 -7.55 -3.17
CA LEU A 37 1.21 -7.16 -3.52
C LEU A 37 2.26 -7.86 -2.64
N VAL A 38 1.99 -7.95 -1.34
CA VAL A 38 2.91 -8.62 -0.39
C VAL A 38 2.90 -10.13 -0.61
N THR A 39 1.73 -10.76 -0.63
CA THR A 39 1.58 -12.22 -0.72
C THR A 39 2.10 -12.79 -2.04
N SER A 40 1.99 -12.04 -3.14
CA SER A 40 2.54 -12.42 -4.44
C SER A 40 4.01 -12.06 -4.63
N ASN A 41 4.64 -11.42 -3.64
CA ASN A 41 5.97 -10.82 -3.72
C ASN A 41 6.11 -9.93 -4.98
N ALA A 42 5.10 -9.08 -5.21
CA ALA A 42 5.03 -8.24 -6.39
C ALA A 42 6.13 -7.17 -6.40
N TRP A 43 6.74 -6.98 -7.56
CA TRP A 43 7.60 -5.84 -7.82
C TRP A 43 6.78 -4.66 -8.33
N LEU A 44 7.07 -3.45 -7.83
CA LEU A 44 6.46 -2.20 -8.26
C LEU A 44 7.54 -1.12 -8.41
N SER A 45 7.42 -0.26 -9.41
CA SER A 45 8.37 0.83 -9.62
C SER A 45 8.43 1.77 -8.42
N LEU A 46 9.59 2.38 -8.16
CA LEU A 46 9.73 3.32 -7.04
C LEU A 46 8.79 4.53 -7.19
N GLU A 47 8.52 4.94 -8.44
CA GLU A 47 7.57 6.01 -8.79
C GLU A 47 6.16 5.72 -8.25
N LEU A 48 5.72 4.45 -8.26
CA LEU A 48 4.38 4.05 -7.80
C LEU A 48 4.38 3.55 -6.35
N LYS A 49 5.47 2.91 -5.92
CA LYS A 49 5.59 2.34 -4.59
C LYS A 49 5.61 3.39 -3.48
N LYS A 50 6.33 4.50 -3.70
CA LYS A 50 6.30 5.62 -2.76
C LYS A 50 4.88 6.17 -2.58
N PRO A 51 4.17 6.64 -3.63
CA PRO A 51 2.81 7.23 -3.51
C PRO A 51 1.84 6.29 -2.85
N PHE A 52 1.95 5.01 -3.17
CA PHE A 52 1.13 4.00 -2.56
C PHE A 52 1.37 3.83 -1.06
N LEU A 53 2.61 3.64 -0.61
CA LEU A 53 2.92 3.49 0.82
C LEU A 53 2.60 4.73 1.66
N ALA A 54 2.69 5.92 1.05
CA ALA A 54 2.40 7.18 1.72
C ALA A 54 0.93 7.39 2.06
N LEU A 55 0.02 6.60 1.46
CA LEU A 55 -1.39 6.57 1.84
C LEU A 55 -1.58 6.12 3.29
N TRP A 56 -0.70 5.28 3.83
CA TRP A 56 -0.76 4.83 5.22
C TRP A 56 0.14 5.66 6.13
N VAL A 57 1.39 5.93 5.73
CA VAL A 57 2.40 6.59 6.58
C VAL A 57 1.96 7.96 7.13
N ASN A 58 1.03 8.62 6.46
CA ASN A 58 0.52 9.95 6.82
C ASN A 58 -0.84 9.91 7.54
N GLU A 59 -1.42 8.74 7.75
CA GLU A 59 -2.62 8.58 8.57
C GLU A 59 -2.24 8.45 10.05
N PRO A 60 -3.04 9.02 10.98
CA PRO A 60 -2.80 8.93 12.42
C PRO A 60 -2.62 7.49 12.93
N GLU A 61 -3.38 6.57 12.37
CA GLU A 61 -3.42 5.14 12.71
C GLU A 61 -2.08 4.44 12.41
N PHE A 62 -1.22 5.01 11.56
CA PHE A 62 0.11 4.45 11.31
C PHE A 62 1.04 4.58 12.52
N ASP A 63 0.89 5.63 13.33
CA ASP A 63 1.70 5.86 14.52
C ASP A 63 1.15 5.16 15.77
N ASP A 64 -0.16 4.90 15.80
CA ASP A 64 -0.87 4.26 16.90
C ASP A 64 -1.95 3.30 16.37
N PRO A 65 -1.56 2.14 15.79
CA PRO A 65 -2.51 1.23 15.15
C PRO A 65 -3.36 0.48 16.18
N ASP A 66 -4.66 0.32 15.90
CA ASP A 66 -5.55 -0.59 16.63
C ASP A 66 -5.24 -2.05 16.27
N LEU A 67 -4.30 -2.64 17.01
CA LEU A 67 -3.90 -4.04 16.81
C LEU A 67 -4.96 -5.06 17.25
N ASP A 68 -6.07 -4.64 17.86
CA ASP A 68 -7.20 -5.53 18.13
C ASP A 68 -8.14 -5.65 16.90
N ASP A 69 -8.02 -4.77 15.89
CA ASP A 69 -8.66 -4.93 14.58
C ASP A 69 -7.76 -5.76 13.63
N PRO A 70 -8.20 -6.98 13.22
CA PRO A 70 -7.40 -7.84 12.35
C PRO A 70 -7.06 -7.22 10.99
N ILE A 71 -7.89 -6.30 10.48
CA ILE A 71 -7.67 -5.64 9.19
C ILE A 71 -6.59 -4.57 9.33
N GLU A 72 -6.61 -3.82 10.42
CA GLU A 72 -5.61 -2.80 10.72
C GLU A 72 -4.25 -3.42 11.04
N GLU A 73 -4.21 -4.47 11.87
CA GLU A 73 -3.00 -5.25 12.16
C GLU A 73 -2.38 -5.80 10.85
N LEU A 74 -3.19 -6.39 9.97
CA LEU A 74 -2.71 -6.94 8.70
C LEU A 74 -2.15 -5.83 7.80
N SER A 75 -2.86 -4.71 7.69
CA SER A 75 -2.47 -3.59 6.85
C SER A 75 -1.17 -2.97 7.33
N TYR A 76 -1.04 -2.72 8.63
CA TYR A 76 0.19 -2.23 9.25
C TYR A 76 1.38 -3.14 8.93
N ASN A 77 1.23 -4.46 9.17
CA ASN A 77 2.26 -5.44 8.87
C ASN A 77 2.63 -5.47 7.38
N ASN A 78 1.63 -5.39 6.50
CA ASN A 78 1.84 -5.41 5.06
C ASN A 78 2.49 -4.12 4.55
N VAL A 79 2.24 -2.95 5.14
CA VAL A 79 2.95 -1.70 4.81
C VAL A 79 4.45 -1.87 5.08
N HIS A 80 4.81 -2.39 6.25
CA HIS A 80 6.21 -2.65 6.61
C HIS A 80 6.84 -3.74 5.72
N ALA A 81 6.12 -4.83 5.45
CA ALA A 81 6.61 -5.90 4.59
C ALA A 81 6.84 -5.42 3.15
N PHE A 82 5.87 -4.68 2.58
CA PHE A 82 6.00 -4.16 1.22
C PHE A 82 7.14 -3.15 1.12
N ALA A 83 7.34 -2.29 2.13
CA ALA A 83 8.43 -1.32 2.16
C ALA A 83 9.82 -1.96 2.02
N VAL A 84 10.04 -3.15 2.60
CA VAL A 84 11.33 -3.84 2.55
C VAL A 84 11.51 -4.77 1.35
N MET A 85 10.48 -5.00 0.55
CA MET A 85 10.60 -5.67 -0.75
C MET A 85 11.32 -4.76 -1.77
N ASP A 86 11.97 -5.32 -2.79
CA ASP A 86 12.64 -4.50 -3.82
C ASP A 86 11.62 -3.79 -4.74
N PRO A 87 11.79 -2.48 -5.04
CA PRO A 87 12.79 -1.57 -4.48
C PRO A 87 12.45 -1.17 -3.04
N VAL A 88 13.45 -1.18 -2.15
CA VAL A 88 13.27 -0.81 -0.73
C VAL A 88 12.90 0.66 -0.60
N VAL A 89 11.92 0.96 0.27
CA VAL A 89 11.48 2.31 0.61
C VAL A 89 11.61 2.53 2.11
N ASP A 90 12.30 3.60 2.49
CA ASP A 90 12.30 4.09 3.87
C ASP A 90 10.98 4.81 4.16
N LEU A 91 10.15 4.26 5.03
CA LEU A 91 8.82 4.80 5.35
C LEU A 91 8.92 6.18 6.00
N GLU A 92 9.93 6.42 6.84
CA GLU A 92 10.12 7.73 7.47
C GLU A 92 10.43 8.83 6.43
N SER A 93 11.02 8.46 5.29
CA SER A 93 11.25 9.39 4.18
C SER A 93 9.96 9.86 3.48
N LEU A 94 8.82 9.19 3.74
CA LEU A 94 7.51 9.51 3.16
C LEU A 94 6.65 10.39 4.08
N ARG A 95 7.12 10.73 5.28
CA ARG A 95 6.39 11.62 6.20
C ARG A 95 6.19 12.99 5.59
N ASN A 96 4.96 13.51 5.68
CA ASN A 96 4.54 14.78 5.09
C ASN A 96 4.76 14.86 3.58
N TRP A 97 4.87 13.71 2.91
CA TRP A 97 5.16 13.72 1.50
C TRP A 97 3.95 14.23 0.72
N LYS A 98 4.25 15.20 -0.14
CA LYS A 98 3.30 15.80 -1.06
C LYS A 98 3.74 15.32 -2.44
N ASP A 99 2.80 14.82 -3.22
CA ASP A 99 2.97 14.56 -4.66
C ASP A 99 3.71 15.75 -5.29
N SER A 100 5.01 15.60 -5.52
CA SER A 100 5.89 16.64 -6.07
C SER A 100 5.85 16.63 -7.58
#